data_AF-A0A524NT49-F1
#
_entry.id   AF-A0A524NT49-F1
#
_cell.length_a   1.000
_cell.length_b   1.000
_cell.length_c   1.000
_cell.angle_alpha   90.00
_cell.angle_beta   90.00
_cell.angle_gamma   90.00
#
_symmetry.space_group_name_H-M   'P 1'
#
loop_
_entity.id
_entity.type
_entity.pdbx_description
1 polymer ?
#
loop_
_entity_poly.entity_id
_entity_poly.type
_entity_poly.pdbx_seq_one_letter_code
_entity_poly.pdbx_strand_id
1 'polypeptide(L)'
;MYDLDETIRGRRSVRGFLPTPVPRRTLEEVLELAQHAPSNCNVQPWRVYIASGDSLETLRAALVEAVTGGASPVMVAPIDDFVGAYRDKQVA
;
A
#
# COMPACT_ATOMS: atom_id res chain seq x y z
N MET A 1 2.94 -8.61 -24.92
CA MET A 1 3.73 -8.88 -23.71
C MET A 1 4.36 -7.56 -23.31
N TYR A 2 4.13 -7.09 -22.09
CA TYR A 2 4.72 -5.84 -21.63
C TYR A 2 6.19 -6.08 -21.31
N ASP A 3 7.06 -5.21 -21.81
CA ASP A 3 8.47 -5.21 -21.43
C ASP A 3 8.64 -4.62 -20.03
N LEU A 4 9.42 -5.28 -19.17
CA LEU A 4 9.58 -4.88 -17.78
C LEU A 4 10.35 -3.55 -17.66
N ASP A 5 11.41 -3.37 -18.45
CA ASP A 5 12.22 -2.14 -18.41
C ASP A 5 11.40 -0.94 -18.90
N GLU A 6 10.66 -1.11 -19.99
CA GLU A 6 9.73 -0.10 -20.49
C GLU A 6 8.66 0.27 -19.46
N THR A 7 8.05 -0.73 -18.80
CA THR A 7 7.02 -0.51 -17.78
C THR A 7 7.56 0.30 -16.59
N ILE A 8 8.76 -0.04 -16.12
CA ILE A 8 9.42 0.66 -15.01
C ILE A 8 9.75 2.10 -15.40
N ARG A 9 10.34 2.32 -16.59
CA ARG A 9 10.73 3.66 -17.06
C ARG A 9 9.53 4.54 -17.41
N GLY A 10 8.42 3.95 -17.85
CA GLY A 10 7.19 4.67 -18.21
C GLY A 10 6.33 5.09 -17.02
N ARG A 11 6.60 4.56 -15.82
CA ARG A 11 5.79 4.85 -14.61
C ARG A 11 5.86 6.35 -14.24
N ARG A 12 4.69 6.96 -14.09
CA ARG A 12 4.51 8.34 -13.61
C ARG A 12 3.45 8.43 -12.52
N SER A 13 3.54 9.44 -11.66
CA SER A 13 2.52 9.70 -10.63
C SER A 13 1.34 10.44 -11.24
N VAL A 14 0.25 9.71 -11.48
CA VAL A 14 -1.01 10.24 -12.04
C VAL A 14 -1.86 10.86 -10.91
N ARG A 15 -2.47 12.02 -11.16
CA ARG A 15 -3.29 12.76 -10.17
C ARG A 15 -4.73 13.03 -10.64
N GLY A 16 -5.07 12.65 -11.87
CA GLY A 16 -6.43 12.72 -12.41
C GLY A 16 -6.92 11.31 -12.68
N PHE A 17 -8.06 10.95 -12.10
CA PHE A 17 -8.66 9.62 -12.21
C PHE A 17 -10.09 9.72 -12.73
N LEU A 18 -10.52 8.68 -13.44
CA LEU A 18 -11.92 8.55 -13.84
C LEU A 18 -12.79 8.23 -12.60
N PRO A 19 -14.10 8.54 -12.62
CA PRO A 19 -15.02 8.14 -11.56
C PRO A 19 -15.29 6.63 -11.54
N THR A 20 -14.81 5.89 -12.55
CA THR A 20 -14.97 4.43 -12.66
C THR A 20 -14.11 3.70 -11.63
N PRO A 21 -14.71 2.90 -10.72
CA PRO A 21 -13.95 2.11 -9.76
C PRO A 21 -13.08 1.04 -10.44
N VAL A 22 -11.95 0.71 -9.81
CA VAL A 22 -11.14 -0.43 -10.22
C VAL A 22 -11.88 -1.73 -9.85
N PRO A 23 -11.99 -2.71 -10.77
CA PRO A 23 -12.59 -4.00 -10.46
C PRO A 23 -11.90 -4.70 -9.30
N ARG A 24 -12.68 -5.35 -8.42
CA ARG A 24 -12.17 -6.04 -7.23
C ARG A 24 -11.04 -7.04 -7.56
N ARG A 25 -11.26 -7.86 -8.60
CA ARG A 25 -10.29 -8.85 -9.07
C ARG A 25 -8.93 -8.23 -9.40
N THR A 26 -8.93 -7.08 -10.08
CA THR A 26 -7.68 -6.39 -10.42
C THR A 26 -6.94 -5.92 -9.18
N LEU A 27 -7.65 -5.47 -8.14
CA LEU A 27 -7.03 -5.10 -6.86
C LEU A 27 -6.41 -6.32 -6.17
N GLU A 28 -7.10 -7.46 -6.18
CA GLU A 28 -6.60 -8.72 -5.61
C GLU A 28 -5.33 -9.19 -6.33
N GLU A 29 -5.37 -9.28 -7.67
CA GLU A 29 -4.23 -9.71 -8.49
C GLU A 29 -2.99 -8.82 -8.26
N VAL A 30 -3.16 -7.49 -8.17
CA VAL A 30 -2.05 -6.56 -7.90
C VAL A 30 -1.47 -6.76 -6.50
N LEU A 31 -2.32 -6.99 -5.49
CA LEU A 31 -1.86 -7.20 -4.12
C LEU A 31 -1.23 -8.58 -3.90
N GLU A 32 -1.69 -9.60 -4.61
CA GLU A 32 -1.04 -10.91 -4.67
C GLU A 32 0.37 -10.78 -5.23
N LEU A 33 0.54 -10.08 -6.35
CA LEU A 33 1.88 -9.80 -6.91
C LEU A 33 2.77 -9.01 -5.95
N ALA A 34 2.22 -7.98 -5.29
CA ALA A 34 2.98 -7.13 -4.38
C ALA A 34 3.55 -7.89 -3.17
N GLN A 35 2.90 -8.98 -2.73
CA GLN A 35 3.36 -9.80 -1.61
C GLN A 35 4.70 -10.51 -1.88
N HIS A 36 5.09 -10.66 -3.15
CA HIS A 36 6.38 -11.23 -3.53
C HIS A 36 7.55 -10.24 -3.41
N ALA A 37 7.31 -8.97 -3.05
CA ALA A 37 8.38 -8.02 -2.81
C ALA A 37 9.26 -8.49 -1.63
N PRO A 38 10.60 -8.36 -1.73
CA PRO A 38 11.46 -8.70 -0.61
C PRO A 38 11.19 -7.76 0.59
N SER A 39 11.28 -8.29 1.80
CA SER A 39 11.22 -7.51 3.04
C SER A 39 12.39 -7.85 3.95
N ASN A 40 12.77 -6.91 4.81
CA ASN A 40 13.83 -7.14 5.80
C ASN A 40 13.51 -8.38 6.64
N CYS A 41 14.47 -9.31 6.75
CA CYS A 41 14.31 -10.58 7.43
C CYS A 41 13.01 -11.34 7.07
N ASN A 42 12.45 -11.16 5.87
CA ASN A 42 11.16 -11.76 5.46
C ASN A 42 9.97 -11.53 6.43
N VAL A 43 9.99 -10.48 7.26
CA VAL A 43 8.93 -10.28 8.27
C VAL A 43 7.64 -9.76 7.66
N GLN A 44 7.71 -9.24 6.42
CA GLN A 44 6.56 -8.71 5.67
C GLN A 44 5.73 -7.77 6.57
N PRO A 45 6.30 -6.64 7.04
CA PRO A 45 5.75 -5.82 8.12
C PRO A 45 4.54 -4.97 7.68
N TRP A 46 3.99 -5.23 6.49
CA TRP A 46 2.89 -4.50 5.91
C TRP A 46 1.54 -5.05 6.39
N ARG A 47 0.61 -4.13 6.69
CA ARG A 47 -0.83 -4.39 6.80
C ARG A 47 -1.53 -3.53 5.77
N VAL A 48 -2.21 -4.16 4.84
CA VAL A 48 -2.89 -3.46 3.75
C VAL A 48 -4.38 -3.39 4.04
N TYR A 49 -4.93 -2.18 3.95
CA TYR A 49 -6.36 -1.91 4.05
C TYR A 49 -6.82 -1.26 2.76
N ILE A 50 -7.99 -1.67 2.27
CA ILE A 50 -8.59 -1.10 1.06
C ILE A 50 -9.84 -0.32 1.48
N ALA A 51 -9.81 0.99 1.29
CA ALA A 51 -10.99 1.84 1.45
C ALA A 51 -11.70 1.97 0.10
N SER A 52 -13.03 1.85 0.09
CA SER A 52 -13.88 1.98 -1.09
C SER A 52 -15.22 2.60 -0.71
N GLY A 53 -15.93 3.20 -1.68
CA GLY A 53 -17.18 3.90 -1.42
C GLY A 53 -17.04 4.98 -0.34
N ASP A 54 -17.99 5.04 0.59
CA ASP A 54 -18.07 6.08 1.63
C ASP A 54 -16.85 6.12 2.56
N SER A 55 -16.23 4.96 2.82
CA SER A 55 -15.01 4.89 3.64
C SER A 55 -13.82 5.57 2.95
N LEU A 56 -13.74 5.49 1.62
CA LEU A 56 -12.71 6.18 0.85
C LEU A 56 -12.90 7.70 0.91
N GLU A 57 -14.14 8.18 0.77
CA GLU A 57 -14.42 9.61 0.79
C GLU A 57 -14.23 10.21 2.19
N THR A 58 -14.59 9.46 3.24
CA THR A 58 -14.29 9.84 4.63
C THR A 58 -12.78 9.95 4.86
N LEU A 59 -12.00 8.95 4.41
CA LEU A 59 -10.54 8.97 4.52
C LEU A 59 -9.93 10.14 3.72
N ARG A 60 -10.44 10.40 2.52
CA ARG A 60 -9.99 11.52 1.67
C ARG A 60 -10.17 12.86 2.39
N ALA A 61 -11.36 13.12 2.94
CA ALA A 61 -11.65 14.35 3.64
C ALA A 61 -10.71 14.54 4.86
N ALA A 62 -10.54 13.49 5.67
CA ALA A 62 -9.67 13.53 6.85
C ALA A 62 -8.19 13.78 6.49
N LEU A 63 -7.70 13.20 5.40
CA LEU A 63 -6.32 13.43 4.93
C LEU A 63 -6.10 14.88 4.48
N VAL A 64 -7.06 15.47 3.77
CA VAL A 64 -6.98 16.89 3.37
C VAL A 64 -6.99 17.79 4.59
N GLU A 65 -7.93 17.56 5.51
CA GLU A 65 -8.04 18.32 6.76
C GLU A 65 -6.73 18.27 7.56
N ALA A 66 -6.19 17.08 7.80
CA ALA A 66 -4.95 16.91 8.56
C ALA A 66 -3.77 17.67 7.93
N VAL A 67 -3.59 17.58 6.60
CA VAL A 67 -2.50 18.27 5.91
C VAL A 67 -2.69 19.79 5.96
N THR A 68 -3.90 20.29 5.71
CA THR A 68 -4.19 21.73 5.75
C THR A 68 -4.12 22.31 7.17
N GLY A 69 -4.43 21.51 8.19
CA GLY A 69 -4.31 21.85 9.60
C GLY A 69 -2.87 21.79 10.14
N GLY A 70 -1.88 21.47 9.32
CA GLY A 70 -0.47 21.43 9.72
C GLY A 70 -0.06 20.18 10.50
N ALA A 71 -0.84 19.09 10.41
CA ALA A 71 -0.45 17.82 11.00
C ALA A 71 0.86 17.32 10.36
N SER A 72 1.80 16.88 11.20
CA SER A 72 3.02 16.22 10.74
C SER A 72 2.83 14.71 10.74
N PRO A 73 3.43 13.98 9.79
CA PRO A 73 3.36 12.52 9.78
C PRO A 73 3.98 11.95 11.06
N VAL A 74 3.26 11.02 11.68
CA VAL A 74 3.79 10.25 12.82
C VAL A 74 4.77 9.23 12.28
N MET A 75 6.03 9.35 12.70
CA MET A 75 7.04 8.32 12.42
C MET A 75 6.79 7.14 13.35
N VAL A 76 6.41 6.00 12.78
CA VAL A 76 6.27 4.75 13.53
C VAL A 76 7.66 4.20 13.81
N ALA A 77 7.92 3.81 15.05
CA ALA A 77 9.19 3.20 15.44
C ALA A 77 9.44 1.89 14.67
N PRO A 78 10.71 1.53 14.39
CA PRO A 78 11.06 0.22 13.86
C PRO A 78 10.50 -0.92 14.73
N ILE A 79 10.21 -2.05 14.09
CA ILE A 79 9.82 -3.28 14.79
C ILE A 79 11.11 -4.02 15.11
N ASP A 80 11.45 -4.18 16.40
CA ASP A 80 12.75 -4.70 16.81
C ASP A 80 12.74 -6.20 17.17
N ASP A 81 11.66 -6.71 17.79
CA ASP A 81 11.67 -8.06 18.38
C ASP A 81 11.04 -9.17 17.52
N PHE A 82 10.51 -8.85 16.32
CA PHE A 82 9.88 -9.77 15.34
C PHE A 82 9.15 -11.00 15.93
N VAL A 83 8.36 -10.81 16.98
CA VAL A 83 7.63 -11.90 17.66
C VAL A 83 6.34 -12.31 16.94
N GLY A 84 5.83 -13.49 17.27
CA GLY A 84 4.56 -14.01 16.76
C GLY A 84 4.55 -14.18 15.24
N ALA A 85 3.53 -13.63 14.58
CA ALA A 85 3.36 -13.77 13.12
C ALA A 85 4.57 -13.28 12.30
N TYR A 86 5.42 -12.39 12.83
CA TYR A 86 6.66 -12.00 12.16
C TYR A 86 7.72 -13.11 12.18
N ARG A 87 7.82 -13.85 13.30
CA ARG A 87 8.71 -15.00 13.42
C ARG A 87 8.24 -16.17 12.57
N ASP A 88 6.94 -16.40 12.51
CA ASP A 88 6.37 -17.49 11.71
C ASP A 88 6.73 -17.33 10.22
N LYS A 89 6.70 -16.09 9.70
CA LYS A 89 7.08 -15.78 8.31
C LYS A 89 8.59 -15.91 8.04
N GLN A 90 9.43 -15.73 9.04
CA GLN A 90 10.89 -15.87 8.90
C GLN A 90 11.35 -17.29 8.64
N VAL A 91 10.60 -18.27 9.15
CA VAL A 91 10.99 -19.69 9.19
C VAL A 91 10.20 -20.58 8.24
N ALA A 92 9.17 -20.02 7.60
CA ALA A 92 8.34 -20.68 6.59
C ALA A 92 9.01 -20.76 5.22
#